data_AF-A0A0A1FKL3-F1
#
_entry.id   AF-A0A0A1FKL3-F1
#
_cell.length_a   1.000
_cell.length_b   1.000
_cell.length_c   1.000
_cell.angle_alpha   90.00
_cell.angle_beta   90.00
_cell.angle_gamma   90.00
#
_symmetry.space_group_name_H-M   'P 1'
#
loop_
_entity.id
_entity.type
_entity.pdbx_description
1 polymer ?
#
loop_
_entity_poly.entity_id
_entity_poly.type
_entity_poly.pdbx_seq_one_letter_code
_entity_poly.pdbx_strand_id
1 'polypeptide(L)'
;MSETRAQYLVSGLPEDPNKYALLKYTDPDFCEPTLQDIRCVIRKLGELTGSEIAGRAGVDSRVVRKWLSPPESPNHKHMPYAVWRLLLIEANLVESPGNGDMHGQQ
;
A
#
# COMPACT_ATOMS: atom_id res chain seq x y z
N MET A 1 -1.98 -6.07 -42.90
CA MET A 1 -1.85 -6.75 -41.59
C MET A 1 -2.40 -5.79 -40.56
N SER A 2 -3.43 -6.17 -39.81
CA SER A 2 -4.08 -5.24 -38.88
C SER A 2 -3.43 -5.35 -37.51
N GLU A 3 -2.67 -4.33 -37.11
CA GLU A 3 -2.20 -4.20 -35.73
C GLU A 3 -3.39 -3.93 -34.81
N THR A 4 -3.89 -4.97 -34.16
CA THR A 4 -4.86 -4.83 -33.06
C THR A 4 -4.13 -4.21 -31.87
N ARG A 5 -4.07 -2.88 -31.84
CA ARG A 5 -3.66 -2.13 -30.66
C ARG A 5 -4.58 -2.51 -29.50
N ALA A 6 -4.06 -3.31 -28.57
CA ALA A 6 -4.74 -3.61 -27.32
C ALA A 6 -4.95 -2.30 -26.55
N GLN A 7 -6.18 -1.78 -26.61
CA GLN A 7 -6.61 -0.66 -25.79
C GLN A 7 -6.73 -1.18 -24.36
N TYR A 8 -5.64 -1.11 -23.61
CA TYR A 8 -5.69 -1.26 -22.16
C TYR A 8 -6.54 -0.12 -21.62
N LEU A 9 -7.78 -0.44 -21.26
CA LEU A 9 -8.63 0.40 -20.45
C LEU A 9 -7.89 0.67 -19.13
N VAL A 10 -7.24 1.83 -19.06
CA VAL A 10 -6.80 2.43 -17.79
C VAL A 10 -8.04 2.96 -17.08
N SER A 11 -8.93 2.04 -16.70
CA SER A 11 -10.02 2.33 -15.78
C SER A 11 -9.40 2.87 -14.49
N GLY A 12 -9.85 4.05 -14.07
CA GLY A 12 -9.15 4.86 -13.08
C GLY A 12 -8.71 4.08 -11.85
N LEU A 13 -7.39 4.04 -11.60
CA LEU A 13 -6.87 3.58 -10.32
C LEU A 13 -7.46 4.46 -9.23
N PRO A 14 -8.07 3.90 -8.17
CA PRO A 14 -8.77 4.68 -7.16
C PRO A 14 -7.83 5.73 -6.55
N GLU A 15 -8.35 6.93 -6.29
CA GLU A 15 -7.56 8.07 -5.78
C GLU A 15 -7.01 7.82 -4.37
N ASP A 16 -7.74 7.01 -3.60
CA ASP A 16 -7.45 6.57 -2.24
C ASP A 16 -7.49 5.04 -2.12
N PRO A 17 -6.75 4.44 -1.16
CA PRO A 17 -6.89 3.02 -0.83
C PRO A 17 -8.24 2.74 -0.14
N ASN A 18 -8.63 1.48 -0.12
CA ASN A 18 -9.80 0.99 0.59
C ASN A 18 -9.77 1.39 2.07
N LYS A 19 -10.79 2.11 2.54
CA LYS A 19 -10.95 2.55 3.94
C LYS A 19 -10.83 1.41 4.96
N TYR A 20 -11.26 0.19 4.62
CA TYR A 20 -11.17 -0.98 5.50
C TYR A 20 -9.72 -1.46 5.70
N ALA A 21 -8.84 -1.21 4.73
CA ALA A 21 -7.41 -1.49 4.86
C ALA A 21 -6.67 -0.44 5.71
N LEU A 22 -7.28 0.71 6.02
CA LEU A 22 -6.70 1.74 6.89
C LEU A 22 -6.91 1.46 8.40
N LEU A 23 -7.80 0.52 8.72
CA LEU A 23 -8.18 0.17 10.08
C LEU A 23 -7.04 -0.49 10.87
N LYS A 24 -7.22 -0.61 12.19
CA LYS A 24 -6.27 -1.31 13.07
C LYS A 24 -6.42 -2.82 12.89
N TYR A 25 -5.34 -3.59 13.04
CA TYR A 25 -5.39 -5.06 12.95
C TYR A 25 -6.38 -5.73 13.95
N THR A 26 -6.71 -5.05 15.05
CA THR A 26 -7.68 -5.49 16.06
C THR A 26 -9.14 -5.15 15.70
N ASP A 27 -9.36 -4.42 14.61
CA ASP A 27 -10.69 -4.02 14.15
C ASP A 27 -11.34 -5.17 13.36
N PRO A 28 -12.57 -5.60 13.68
CA PRO A 28 -13.22 -6.71 12.98
C PRO A 28 -13.50 -6.42 11.49
N ASP A 29 -13.60 -5.15 11.10
CA ASP A 29 -13.81 -4.74 9.70
C ASP A 29 -12.49 -4.54 8.93
N PHE A 30 -11.33 -4.80 9.56
CA PHE A 30 -10.03 -4.71 8.89
C PHE A 30 -9.90 -5.75 7.76
N CYS A 31 -9.54 -5.30 6.57
CA CYS A 31 -9.16 -6.16 5.46
C CYS A 31 -7.69 -5.97 5.08
N GLU A 32 -7.03 -7.04 4.64
CA GLU A 32 -5.66 -6.92 4.10
C GLU A 32 -5.63 -6.04 2.84
N PRO A 33 -4.55 -5.27 2.63
CA PRO A 33 -4.43 -4.38 1.48
C PRO A 33 -4.28 -5.16 0.17
N THR A 34 -5.03 -4.73 -0.84
CA THR A 34 -4.92 -5.26 -2.20
C THR A 34 -3.71 -4.67 -2.94
N LEU A 35 -3.37 -5.26 -4.09
CA LEU A 35 -2.38 -4.69 -5.01
C LEU A 35 -2.71 -3.24 -5.44
N GLN A 36 -3.99 -2.89 -5.53
CA GLN A 36 -4.42 -1.53 -5.88
C GLN A 36 -4.19 -0.56 -4.72
N ASP A 37 -4.49 -0.97 -3.49
CA ASP A 37 -4.26 -0.16 -2.28
C ASP A 37 -2.76 0.14 -2.10
N ILE A 38 -1.92 -0.89 -2.26
CA ILE A 38 -0.45 -0.75 -2.18
C ILE A 38 0.06 0.25 -3.23
N ARG A 39 -0.40 0.15 -4.48
CA ARG A 39 -0.03 1.11 -5.55
C ARG A 39 -0.54 2.52 -5.27
N CYS A 40 -1.72 2.67 -4.69
CA CYS A 40 -2.28 3.96 -4.34
C CYS A 40 -1.45 4.67 -3.27
N VAL A 41 -1.02 3.95 -2.23
CA VAL A 41 -0.12 4.49 -1.18
C VAL A 41 1.25 4.86 -1.75
N ILE A 42 1.84 4.01 -2.61
CA ILE A 42 3.12 4.31 -3.28
C ILE A 42 3.03 5.60 -4.13
N ARG A 43 1.91 5.81 -4.83
CA ARG A 43 1.66 7.05 -5.59
C ARG A 43 1.59 8.27 -4.66
N LYS A 44 0.88 8.17 -3.53
CA LYS A 44 0.81 9.24 -2.52
C LYS A 44 2.16 9.55 -1.85
N LEU A 45 3.08 8.58 -1.81
CA LEU A 45 4.47 8.75 -1.36
C LEU A 45 5.40 9.37 -2.43
N GLY A 46 4.88 9.75 -3.61
CA GLY A 46 5.66 10.35 -4.70
C GLY A 46 6.18 9.37 -5.74
N GLU A 47 5.45 8.27 -6.01
CA GLU A 47 5.78 7.26 -7.04
C GLU A 47 7.15 6.58 -6.86
N LEU A 48 7.52 6.33 -5.59
CA LEU A 48 8.79 5.74 -5.19
C LEU A 48 9.10 4.40 -5.88
N THR A 49 10.38 4.18 -6.16
CA THR A 49 10.88 2.91 -6.69
C THR A 49 10.76 1.78 -5.68
N GLY A 50 10.74 0.53 -6.17
CA GLY A 50 10.75 -0.67 -5.32
C GLY A 50 11.95 -0.76 -4.36
N SER A 51 13.06 -0.08 -4.65
CA SER A 51 14.23 0.07 -3.78
C SER A 51 14.01 1.08 -2.65
N GLU A 52 13.36 2.21 -2.93
CA GLU A 52 13.08 3.24 -1.92
C GLU A 52 11.98 2.77 -0.95
N ILE A 53 10.94 2.11 -1.45
CA ILE A 53 9.92 1.43 -0.64
C ILE A 53 10.57 0.37 0.25
N ALA A 54 11.51 -0.41 -0.30
CA ALA A 54 12.26 -1.43 0.46
C ALA A 54 13.09 -0.80 1.59
N GLY A 55 13.78 0.31 1.33
CA GLY A 55 14.53 1.06 2.35
C GLY A 55 13.64 1.59 3.47
N ARG A 56 12.49 2.19 3.13
CA ARG A 56 11.51 2.71 4.09
C ARG A 56 10.85 1.61 4.92
N ALA A 57 10.57 0.47 4.31
CA ALA A 57 9.98 -0.71 4.96
C ALA A 57 10.99 -1.61 5.70
N GLY A 58 12.30 -1.37 5.57
CA GLY A 58 13.35 -2.20 6.18
C GLY A 58 13.46 -3.62 5.59
N VAL A 59 13.14 -3.80 4.30
CA VAL A 59 13.14 -5.11 3.61
C VAL A 59 14.03 -5.13 2.36
N ASP A 60 14.20 -6.30 1.74
CA ASP A 60 14.83 -6.41 0.42
C ASP A 60 13.86 -6.08 -0.73
N SER A 61 14.36 -5.45 -1.80
CA SER A 61 13.57 -5.06 -2.99
C SER A 61 12.88 -6.23 -3.73
N ARG A 62 13.35 -7.47 -3.55
CA ARG A 62 12.68 -8.68 -4.05
C ARG A 62 11.39 -8.94 -3.28
N VAL A 63 11.30 -8.54 -2.01
CA VAL A 63 10.07 -8.68 -1.21
C VAL A 63 9.02 -7.69 -1.70
N VAL A 64 9.39 -6.43 -1.95
CA VAL A 64 8.49 -5.42 -2.55
C VAL A 64 7.94 -5.87 -3.90
N ARG A 65 8.78 -6.48 -4.76
CA ARG A 65 8.32 -7.06 -6.03
C ARG A 65 7.29 -8.19 -5.88
N LYS A 66 7.35 -8.97 -4.79
CA LYS A 66 6.35 -10.02 -4.50
C LYS A 66 5.02 -9.41 -4.03
N TRP A 67 5.05 -8.34 -3.24
CA TRP A 67 3.84 -7.56 -2.88
C TRP A 67 3.18 -6.91 -4.11
N LEU A 68 3.99 -6.46 -5.07
CA LEU A 68 3.51 -5.81 -6.30
C LEU A 68 3.18 -6.78 -7.46
N SER A 69 3.34 -8.10 -7.25
CA SER A 69 2.95 -9.13 -8.22
C SER A 69 1.43 -9.35 -8.21
N PRO A 70 0.79 -9.67 -9.35
CA PRO A 70 -0.63 -10.03 -9.39
C PRO A 70 -0.96 -11.19 -8.43
N PRO A 71 -2.13 -11.20 -7.75
CA PRO A 71 -2.50 -12.23 -6.78
C PRO A 71 -2.43 -13.67 -7.32
N GLU A 72 -2.67 -13.85 -8.62
CA GLU A 72 -2.65 -15.13 -9.34
C GLU A 72 -1.22 -15.64 -9.62
N SER A 73 -0.21 -14.80 -9.40
CA SER A 73 1.19 -15.16 -9.64
C SER A 73 1.73 -16.05 -8.52
N PRO A 74 2.48 -17.14 -8.82
CA PRO A 74 3.16 -17.94 -7.80
C PRO A 74 4.23 -17.16 -7.02
N ASN A 75 4.63 -15.98 -7.52
CA ASN A 75 5.53 -15.06 -6.83
C ASN A 75 4.81 -14.06 -5.91
N HIS A 76 3.47 -14.01 -5.91
CA HIS A 76 2.72 -13.12 -5.03
C HIS A 76 2.98 -13.44 -3.55
N LYS A 77 3.06 -12.39 -2.73
CA LYS A 77 3.02 -12.47 -1.28
C LYS A 77 2.20 -11.32 -0.74
N HIS A 78 1.46 -11.59 0.32
CA HIS A 78 0.76 -10.57 1.10
C HIS A 78 1.78 -9.66 1.80
N MET A 79 1.42 -8.39 1.98
CA MET A 79 2.21 -7.42 2.73
C MET A 79 1.95 -7.61 4.24
N PRO A 80 2.98 -7.77 5.09
CA PRO A 80 2.77 -7.85 6.53
C PRO A 80 2.13 -6.56 7.08
N TYR A 81 1.14 -6.70 7.97
CA TYR A 81 0.42 -5.55 8.56
C TYR A 81 1.35 -4.46 9.12
N ALA A 82 2.45 -4.84 9.78
CA ALA A 82 3.42 -3.89 10.32
C ALA A 82 4.05 -3.01 9.23
N VAL A 83 4.41 -3.58 8.08
CA VAL A 83 4.97 -2.81 6.94
C VAL A 83 3.90 -1.93 6.32
N TRP A 84 2.70 -2.47 6.11
CA TRP A 84 1.57 -1.70 5.59
C TRP A 84 1.27 -0.48 6.47
N ARG A 85 1.23 -0.66 7.79
CA ARG A 85 0.99 0.42 8.74
C ARG A 85 2.09 1.48 8.72
N LEU A 86 3.36 1.10 8.56
CA LEU A 86 4.47 2.06 8.39
C LEU A 86 4.29 2.91 7.13
N LEU A 87 3.96 2.29 5.99
CA LEU A 87 3.71 3.01 4.73
C LEU A 87 2.50 3.95 4.82
N LEU A 88 1.44 3.56 5.53
CA LEU A 88 0.28 4.42 5.77
C LEU A 88 0.59 5.63 6.66
N ILE A 89 1.41 5.46 7.70
CA ILE A 89 1.85 6.55 8.58
C ILE A 89 2.70 7.54 7.78
N GLU A 90 3.66 7.04 7.00
CA GLU A 90 4.54 7.87 6.18
C GLU A 90 3.77 8.64 5.09
N ALA A 91 2.72 8.02 4.53
CA ALA A 91 1.81 8.66 3.58
C ALA A 91 0.81 9.65 4.23
N ASN A 92 0.89 9.86 5.55
CA ASN A 92 -0.05 10.66 6.36
C ASN A 92 -1.52 10.23 6.20
N LEU A 93 -1.78 8.96 5.89
CA LEU A 93 -3.13 8.41 5.75
C LEU A 93 -3.72 7.95 7.08
N VAL A 94 -2.87 7.70 8.08
CA VAL A 94 -3.26 7.23 9.41
C VAL A 94 -2.30 7.77 10.46
N GLU A 95 -2.80 7.93 11.69
CA GLU A 95 -1.98 8.43 12.79
C GLU A 95 -0.91 7.42 13.23
N SER A 96 0.25 7.97 13.61
CA SER A 96 1.30 7.27 14.34
C SER A 96 0.84 7.00 15.79
N PRO A 97 1.05 5.78 16.33
CA PRO A 97 0.55 5.40 17.65
C PRO A 97 1.18 6.17 18.84
N GLY A 98 2.13 7.08 18.61
CA GLY A 98 2.70 7.96 19.64
C GLY A 98 2.20 9.42 19.63
N ASN A 99 1.37 9.82 18.66
CA ASN A 99 0.96 11.23 18.50
C ASN A 99 -0.42 11.55 19.10
N GLY A 100 -1.22 10.54 19.47
CA GLY A 100 -2.60 10.73 19.96
C GLY A 100 -2.73 11.26 21.39
N ASP A 101 -1.71 11.08 22.24
CA ASP A 101 -1.82 11.27 23.69
C ASP A 101 -1.34 12.64 24.21
N MET A 102 -1.16 13.65 23.34
CA MET A 102 -0.68 14.99 23.72
C MET A 102 -1.64 16.16 23.43
N HIS A 103 -2.93 15.90 23.20
CA HIS A 103 -3.97 16.96 23.12
C HIS A 103 -5.01 16.80 24.23
N GLY A 104 -4.56 16.98 25.49
CA GLY A 104 -5.38 16.65 26.66
C GLY A 104 -5.12 17.42 27.97
N GLN A 105 -4.37 18.54 27.97
CA GLN A 105 -4.36 19.50 29.09
C GLN A 105 -4.09 20.94 28.63
N GLN A 106 -5.15 21.75 28.53
CA GLN A 106 -5.19 23.18 28.88
C GLN A 106 -6.56 23.46 29.52
#